data_AF-A0A931Z618-F1
#
_entry.id   AF-A0A931Z618-F1
#
_cell.length_a   1.000
_cell.length_b   1.000
_cell.length_c   1.000
_cell.angle_alpha   90.00
_cell.angle_beta   90.00
_cell.angle_gamma   90.00
#
_symmetry.space_group_name_H-M   'P 1'
#
loop_
_entity.id
_entity.type
_entity.pdbx_description
1 polymer ?
#
loop_
_entity_poly.entity_id
_entity_poly.type
_entity_poly.pdbx_seq_one_letter_code
_entity_poly.pdbx_strand_id
1 'polypeptide(L)'
;MKDAPAFMLLTQIALRARWSRAPGLDGLVFGESLVGDYGMIGLSEKAYRCAKGRLAKWGLASFAGSSKGTVARLLDNRVYALDARNDENSGDHEGGPFSEENLHDRAGVAADVGRTWGGRGATNKKERRKEGEESNTSRRPVKPEPAHARNPLFDALAEAAGIKPCELVGPPARACGVALASIRKATPDVTPEEIHRRAQNYASHFDAVLTPFALANQWAKCHAAKERGGRKLSTEFQKF
;
A
#
# COMPACT_ATOMS: atom_id res chain seq x y z
N MET A 1 1.91 -14.68 23.52
CA MET A 1 1.34 -13.79 22.47
C MET A 1 -0.18 -14.01 22.44
N LYS A 2 -1.02 -12.96 22.44
CA LYS A 2 -2.51 -13.09 22.46
C LYS A 2 -3.17 -13.07 21.07
N ASP A 3 -2.38 -12.84 20.04
CA ASP A 3 -2.84 -12.64 18.67
C ASP A 3 -2.70 -13.94 17.87
N ALA A 4 -3.80 -14.70 17.76
CA ALA A 4 -3.78 -16.01 17.14
C ALA A 4 -3.27 -15.99 15.69
N PRO A 5 -3.70 -15.07 14.79
CA PRO A 5 -3.13 -15.00 13.44
C PRO A 5 -1.63 -14.76 13.38
N ALA A 6 -1.09 -13.88 14.22
CA ALA A 6 0.35 -13.62 14.25
C ALA A 6 1.11 -14.82 14.81
N PHE A 7 0.57 -15.48 15.82
CA PHE A 7 1.15 -16.70 16.38
C PHE A 7 1.18 -17.84 15.35
N MET A 8 0.08 -18.10 14.65
CA MET A 8 0.00 -19.13 13.60
C MET A 8 1.02 -18.88 12.49
N LEU A 9 1.13 -17.64 12.01
CA LEU A 9 2.11 -17.27 10.98
C LEU A 9 3.55 -17.43 11.48
N LEU A 10 3.83 -17.03 12.73
CA LEU A 10 5.15 -17.16 13.34
C LEU A 10 5.55 -18.63 13.46
N THR A 11 4.64 -19.49 13.94
CA THR A 11 4.86 -20.94 14.04
C THR A 11 5.14 -21.56 12.69
N GLN A 12 4.40 -21.15 11.64
CA GLN A 12 4.64 -21.64 10.28
C GLN A 12 6.04 -21.27 9.76
N ILE A 13 6.47 -20.01 9.99
CA ILE A 13 7.80 -19.53 9.62
C ILE A 13 8.87 -20.36 10.36
N ALA A 14 8.70 -20.55 11.66
CA ALA A 14 9.64 -21.31 12.49
C ALA A 14 9.77 -22.78 12.05
N LEU A 15 8.64 -23.44 11.80
CA LEU A 15 8.61 -24.84 11.36
C LEU A 15 9.32 -25.02 10.01
N ARG A 16 9.08 -24.12 9.05
CA ARG A 16 9.71 -24.17 7.73
C ARG A 16 11.19 -23.85 7.76
N ALA A 17 11.56 -22.81 8.49
CA ALA A 17 12.96 -22.42 8.60
C ALA A 17 13.81 -23.46 9.36
N ARG A 18 13.19 -24.32 10.20
CA ARG A 18 13.86 -25.43 10.89
C ARG A 18 14.25 -26.58 9.95
N TRP A 19 13.42 -26.89 8.95
CA TRP A 19 13.62 -28.05 8.06
C TRP A 19 14.66 -27.82 6.96
N SER A 20 15.17 -26.59 6.79
CA SER A 20 16.23 -26.25 5.84
C SER A 20 17.66 -26.64 6.29
N ARG A 21 17.82 -27.69 7.11
CA ARG A 21 19.15 -28.19 7.55
C ARG A 21 19.92 -28.92 6.45
N ALA A 22 19.23 -29.36 5.39
CA ALA A 22 19.89 -29.77 4.16
C ALA A 22 20.11 -28.54 3.26
N PRO A 23 21.29 -28.34 2.68
CA PRO A 23 21.51 -27.31 1.65
C PRO A 23 20.62 -27.63 0.45
N GLY A 24 19.42 -27.04 0.41
CA GLY A 24 18.30 -27.54 -0.37
C GLY A 24 17.61 -26.47 -1.20
N LEU A 25 17.88 -26.54 -2.50
CA LEU A 25 17.13 -26.06 -3.67
C LEU A 25 16.80 -24.57 -3.88
N ASP A 26 16.62 -23.74 -2.84
CA ASP A 26 16.02 -22.41 -3.04
C ASP A 26 16.92 -21.21 -2.71
N GLY A 27 18.14 -21.45 -2.24
CA GLY A 27 19.07 -20.37 -1.86
C GLY A 27 18.64 -19.59 -0.60
N LEU A 28 17.74 -20.17 0.20
CA LEU A 28 17.31 -19.63 1.48
C LEU A 28 18.35 -19.91 2.57
N VAL A 29 18.65 -18.90 3.39
CA VAL A 29 19.60 -19.02 4.49
C VAL A 29 18.93 -19.64 5.72
N PHE A 30 19.72 -20.19 6.65
CA PHE A 30 19.21 -20.62 7.95
C PHE A 30 18.40 -19.50 8.62
N GLY A 31 17.20 -19.84 9.07
CA GLY A 31 16.29 -18.89 9.68
C GLY A 31 15.38 -18.15 8.69
N GLU A 32 15.43 -18.50 7.40
CA GLU A 32 14.56 -17.95 6.36
C GLU A 32 13.57 -18.98 5.84
N SER A 33 12.39 -18.52 5.41
CA SER A 33 11.38 -19.37 4.81
C SER A 33 10.56 -18.61 3.77
N LEU A 34 10.11 -19.30 2.72
CA LEU A 34 9.15 -18.73 1.78
C LEU A 34 7.74 -18.75 2.41
N VAL A 35 7.06 -17.61 2.37
CA VAL A 35 5.70 -17.41 2.87
C VAL A 35 4.80 -16.80 1.81
N GLY A 36 3.53 -17.21 1.81
CA GLY A 36 2.52 -16.68 0.88
C GLY A 36 1.23 -17.51 0.83
N ASP A 37 1.25 -18.69 1.42
CA ASP A 37 0.18 -19.68 1.48
C ASP A 37 -0.74 -19.48 2.69
N TYR A 38 -1.34 -18.29 2.80
CA TYR A 38 -2.23 -17.95 3.91
C TYR A 38 -3.42 -18.91 4.07
N GLY A 39 -3.89 -19.50 2.97
CA GLY A 39 -4.97 -20.50 2.98
C GLY A 39 -4.59 -21.80 3.70
N MET A 40 -3.34 -22.25 3.59
CA MET A 40 -2.86 -23.48 4.24
C MET A 40 -2.84 -23.37 5.76
N ILE A 41 -2.58 -22.17 6.29
CA ILE A 41 -2.58 -21.89 7.72
C ILE A 41 -3.94 -21.42 8.25
N GLY A 42 -5.00 -21.52 7.43
CA GLY A 42 -6.36 -21.16 7.82
C GLY A 42 -6.59 -19.67 8.05
N LEU A 43 -5.76 -18.80 7.48
CA LEU A 43 -5.91 -17.35 7.59
C LEU A 43 -6.56 -16.75 6.34
N SER A 44 -7.42 -15.74 6.53
CA SER A 44 -7.80 -14.87 5.43
C SER A 44 -6.61 -14.00 5.00
N GLU A 45 -6.58 -13.59 3.74
CA GLU A 45 -5.50 -12.76 3.20
C GLU A 45 -5.32 -11.46 4.00
N LYS A 46 -6.43 -10.82 4.41
CA LYS A 46 -6.41 -9.63 5.27
C LYS A 46 -5.76 -9.93 6.63
N ALA A 47 -6.13 -11.03 7.28
CA ALA A 47 -5.56 -11.42 8.58
C ALA A 47 -4.05 -11.71 8.46
N TYR A 48 -3.64 -12.37 7.37
CA TYR A 48 -2.24 -12.63 7.04
C TYR A 48 -1.43 -11.33 6.87
N ARG A 49 -1.94 -10.36 6.09
CA ARG A 49 -1.27 -9.06 5.91
C ARG A 49 -1.12 -8.29 7.23
N CYS A 50 -2.16 -8.29 8.07
CA CYS A 50 -2.11 -7.68 9.40
C CYS A 50 -1.16 -8.43 10.34
N ALA A 51 -1.08 -9.76 10.27
CA ALA A 51 -0.15 -10.57 11.04
C ALA A 51 1.31 -10.28 10.66
N LYS A 52 1.64 -10.19 9.37
CA LYS A 52 2.97 -9.78 8.89
C LYS A 52 3.41 -8.44 9.48
N GLY A 53 2.54 -7.43 9.39
CA GLY A 53 2.83 -6.10 9.93
C GLY A 53 3.08 -6.11 11.46
N ARG A 54 2.33 -6.92 12.20
CA ARG A 54 2.50 -7.07 13.66
C ARG A 54 3.79 -7.80 14.02
N LEU A 55 4.12 -8.90 13.36
CA LEU A 55 5.38 -9.63 13.57
C LEU A 55 6.61 -8.77 13.26
N ALA A 56 6.55 -7.96 12.19
CA ALA A 56 7.58 -6.99 11.87
C ALA A 56 7.70 -5.90 12.93
N LYS A 57 6.57 -5.35 13.38
CA LYS A 57 6.53 -4.33 14.44
C LYS A 57 7.08 -4.84 15.78
N TRP A 58 6.85 -6.12 16.11
CA TRP A 58 7.36 -6.75 17.33
C TRP A 58 8.81 -7.22 17.23
N GLY A 59 9.45 -7.09 16.07
CA GLY A 59 10.83 -7.54 15.89
C GLY A 59 10.99 -9.06 15.95
N LEU A 60 9.94 -9.82 15.65
CA LEU A 60 9.99 -11.29 15.65
C LEU A 60 10.36 -11.85 14.28
N ALA A 61 9.95 -11.16 13.21
CA ALA A 61 10.25 -11.55 11.84
C ALA A 61 10.44 -10.32 10.93
N SER A 62 11.29 -10.45 9.93
CA SER A 62 11.42 -9.51 8.80
C SER A 62 10.93 -10.17 7.52
N PHE A 63 10.47 -9.38 6.55
CA PHE A 63 9.90 -9.87 5.31
C PHE A 63 10.52 -9.15 4.12
N ALA A 64 11.03 -9.90 3.15
CA ALA A 64 11.59 -9.39 1.91
C ALA A 64 10.85 -9.98 0.70
N GLY A 65 10.61 -9.16 -0.33
CA GLY A 65 10.11 -9.64 -1.61
C GLY A 65 11.22 -10.31 -2.41
N SER A 66 10.91 -11.41 -3.06
CA SER A 66 11.77 -12.14 -3.99
C SER A 66 10.99 -12.49 -5.27
N SER A 67 11.68 -12.90 -6.33
CA SER A 67 11.05 -13.37 -7.57
C SER A 67 10.11 -14.56 -7.37
N LYS A 68 10.35 -15.38 -6.33
CA LYS A 68 9.56 -16.56 -5.98
C LYS A 68 8.45 -16.29 -4.94
N GLY A 69 8.37 -15.07 -4.39
CA GLY A 69 7.38 -14.73 -3.36
C GLY A 69 7.97 -13.91 -2.22
N THR A 70 7.37 -13.98 -1.03
CA THR A 70 7.92 -13.30 0.16
C THR A 70 8.81 -14.26 0.94
N VAL A 71 10.04 -13.83 1.24
CA VAL A 71 10.92 -14.49 2.19
C VAL A 71 10.69 -13.88 3.58
N ALA A 72 10.39 -14.71 4.57
CA ALA A 72 10.31 -14.33 5.97
C ALA A 72 11.55 -14.82 6.70
N ARG A 73 12.22 -13.92 7.43
CA ARG A 73 13.38 -14.22 8.26
C ARG A 73 13.05 -13.96 9.72
N LEU A 74 13.21 -14.95 10.59
CA LEU A 74 13.05 -14.70 12.03
C LEU A 74 14.25 -13.90 12.55
N LEU A 75 13.95 -12.99 13.48
CA LEU A 75 14.94 -12.13 14.09
C LEU A 75 15.30 -12.59 15.52
N ASP A 76 14.41 -13.36 16.16
CA ASP A 76 14.63 -13.88 17.51
C ASP A 76 14.92 -15.39 17.48
N ASN A 77 16.14 -15.74 17.86
CA ASN A 77 16.61 -17.13 17.92
C ASN A 77 15.89 -17.97 18.98
N ARG A 78 15.24 -17.33 19.97
CA ARG A 78 14.49 -18.04 21.02
C ARG A 78 13.26 -18.76 20.46
N VAL A 79 12.72 -18.28 19.34
CA VAL A 79 11.60 -18.93 18.64
C VAL A 79 12.04 -20.26 18.00
N TYR A 80 13.34 -20.41 17.69
CA TYR A 80 13.92 -21.65 17.15
C TYR A 80 14.37 -22.66 18.20
N ALA A 81 14.59 -22.22 19.44
CA ALA A 81 15.15 -23.05 20.51
C ALA A 81 14.13 -24.00 21.17
N LEU A 82 13.06 -24.39 20.46
CA LEU A 82 12.09 -25.37 20.97
C LEU A 82 12.61 -26.81 20.90
N ASP A 83 13.83 -27.03 20.39
CA ASP A 83 14.55 -28.30 20.45
C ASP A 83 16.01 -28.10 20.86
N ALA A 84 16.25 -27.46 22.01
CA ALA A 84 17.30 -27.98 22.86
C ALA A 84 16.68 -29.14 23.62
N ARG A 85 16.95 -30.37 23.20
CA ARG A 85 16.93 -31.47 24.15
C ARG A 85 17.79 -31.02 25.34
N ASN A 86 17.34 -31.35 26.55
CA ASN A 86 18.18 -31.40 27.74
C ASN A 86 19.35 -32.37 27.48
N ASP A 87 20.33 -31.97 26.70
CA ASP A 87 21.62 -32.65 26.64
C ASP A 87 22.53 -32.01 27.70
N GLU A 88 22.08 -32.07 28.96
CA GLU A 88 22.98 -32.15 30.11
C GLU A 88 23.57 -33.56 30.11
N ASN A 89 24.39 -33.89 29.10
CA ASN A 89 25.26 -35.06 29.15
C ASN A 89 26.46 -34.83 28.23
N SER A 90 27.52 -34.32 28.85
CA SER A 90 28.93 -34.64 28.63
C SER A 90 29.30 -35.45 27.38
N GLY A 91 30.10 -34.82 26.51
CA GLY A 91 30.84 -35.49 25.46
C GLY A 91 31.81 -34.51 24.80
N ASP A 92 33.03 -34.49 25.31
CA ASP A 92 34.15 -33.72 24.82
C ASP A 92 34.35 -33.87 23.31
N HIS A 93 34.30 -32.75 22.58
CA HIS A 93 34.85 -32.67 21.23
C HIS A 93 35.82 -31.50 21.16
N GLU A 94 37.08 -31.84 21.45
CA GLU A 94 38.23 -31.06 21.09
C GLU A 94 38.33 -30.90 19.56
N GLY A 95 38.72 -29.70 19.14
CA GLY A 95 39.71 -29.48 18.09
C GLY A 95 39.44 -29.97 16.67
N GLY A 96 38.94 -29.07 15.81
CA GLY A 96 39.11 -29.17 14.37
C GLY A 96 39.38 -27.79 13.76
N PRO A 97 40.56 -27.53 13.16
CA PRO A 97 40.92 -26.22 12.66
C PRO A 97 40.13 -25.87 11.40
N PHE A 98 39.54 -24.68 11.43
CA PHE A 98 38.88 -24.04 10.31
C PHE A 98 39.95 -23.59 9.30
N SER A 99 40.08 -24.30 8.18
CA SER A 99 40.93 -23.86 7.07
C SER A 99 40.20 -22.78 6.27
N GLU A 100 40.66 -21.56 6.50
CA GLU A 100 40.35 -20.31 5.82
C GLU A 100 40.96 -20.31 4.40
N GLU A 101 40.39 -21.05 3.46
CA GLU A 101 40.82 -20.97 2.06
C GLU A 101 39.72 -21.46 1.09
N ASN A 102 38.90 -20.52 0.63
CA ASN A 102 38.30 -20.54 -0.71
C ASN A 102 37.65 -19.19 -1.00
N LEU A 103 38.51 -18.18 -1.02
CA LEU A 103 38.31 -16.99 -1.83
C LEU A 103 38.89 -17.35 -3.20
N HIS A 104 38.07 -17.42 -4.24
CA HIS A 104 38.38 -17.03 -5.62
C HIS A 104 37.28 -17.50 -6.60
N ASP A 105 37.03 -16.65 -7.60
CA ASP A 105 36.34 -16.93 -8.86
C ASP A 105 34.82 -17.12 -8.88
N ARG A 106 34.11 -15.97 -8.93
CA ARG A 106 33.03 -15.83 -9.91
C ARG A 106 32.81 -14.39 -10.34
N ALA A 107 33.69 -13.93 -11.22
CA ALA A 107 33.46 -12.76 -12.06
C ALA A 107 32.52 -13.12 -13.23
N GLY A 108 31.57 -12.22 -13.49
CA GLY A 108 30.96 -12.02 -14.81
C GLY A 108 29.71 -12.84 -15.11
N VAL A 109 28.53 -12.19 -15.03
CA VAL A 109 27.68 -11.89 -16.21
C VAL A 109 26.83 -10.67 -15.87
N ALA A 110 27.01 -9.62 -16.66
CA ALA A 110 26.17 -8.43 -16.69
C ALA A 110 24.96 -8.65 -17.60
N ALA A 111 23.80 -8.11 -17.20
CA ALA A 111 22.65 -7.68 -17.99
C ALA A 111 21.45 -7.55 -17.02
N ASP A 112 20.48 -6.65 -17.15
CA ASP A 112 20.28 -5.44 -17.89
C ASP A 112 18.98 -4.84 -17.29
N VAL A 113 18.95 -3.51 -17.16
CA VAL A 113 17.81 -2.59 -17.07
C VAL A 113 16.43 -3.12 -16.62
N GLY A 114 15.94 -2.63 -15.47
CA GLY A 114 14.59 -2.99 -15.00
C GLY A 114 13.96 -2.16 -13.87
N ARG A 115 13.90 -0.83 -14.04
CA ARG A 115 12.92 0.10 -13.39
C ARG A 115 12.76 0.01 -11.86
N THR A 116 13.56 0.80 -11.16
CA THR A 116 13.18 1.34 -9.84
C THR A 116 11.93 2.22 -10.00
N TRP A 117 10.77 1.71 -9.60
CA TRP A 117 9.54 2.50 -9.54
C TRP A 117 9.63 3.51 -8.39
N GLY A 118 10.06 4.72 -8.73
CA GLY A 118 9.55 5.96 -8.15
C GLY A 118 9.75 6.14 -6.65
N GLY A 119 11.00 6.33 -6.24
CA GLY A 119 11.30 7.17 -5.10
C GLY A 119 10.81 8.60 -5.38
N ARG A 120 9.86 9.08 -4.56
CA ARG A 120 9.75 10.51 -4.24
C ARG A 120 10.27 10.68 -2.83
N GLY A 121 11.24 11.59 -2.73
CA GLY A 121 12.19 11.72 -1.63
C GLY A 121 11.59 11.80 -0.24
N ALA A 122 12.07 10.91 0.64
CA ALA A 122 12.24 11.27 2.04
C ALA A 122 13.45 12.20 2.10
N THR A 123 13.19 13.49 2.31
CA THR A 123 14.22 14.47 2.63
C THR A 123 14.94 14.04 3.91
N ASN A 124 16.27 14.20 3.88
CA ASN A 124 17.16 13.94 5.00
C ASN A 124 16.63 14.52 6.32
N LYS A 125 16.37 13.66 7.30
CA LYS A 125 16.40 14.01 8.71
C LYS A 125 17.14 12.93 9.49
N LYS A 126 18.44 12.84 9.20
CA LYS A 126 19.40 12.17 10.06
C LYS A 126 19.53 13.01 11.35
N GLU A 127 19.58 12.29 12.46
CA GLU A 127 20.10 12.73 13.76
C GLU A 127 19.33 13.82 14.53
N ARG A 128 18.48 13.37 15.46
CA ARG A 128 18.71 13.68 16.89
C ARG A 128 17.88 12.81 17.83
N ARG A 129 18.61 12.18 18.75
CA ARG A 129 18.22 11.76 20.10
C ARG A 129 17.35 10.51 20.26
N LYS A 130 18.06 9.43 20.55
CA LYS A 130 17.73 8.47 21.61
C LYS A 130 17.52 9.18 22.95
N GLU A 131 16.81 8.47 23.85
CA GLU A 131 16.57 8.71 25.28
C GLU A 131 15.26 9.43 25.63
N GLY A 132 14.34 8.65 26.23
CA GLY A 132 13.12 9.16 26.86
C GLY A 132 11.88 8.28 26.69
N GLU A 133 11.98 6.95 26.79
CA GLU A 133 10.82 6.05 26.78
C GLU A 133 10.54 5.58 28.20
N GLU A 134 10.10 6.49 29.07
CA GLU A 134 9.43 6.14 30.32
C GLU A 134 8.66 7.37 30.85
N SER A 135 7.44 7.13 31.28
CA SER A 135 6.42 8.08 31.78
C SER A 135 5.65 8.88 30.72
N ASN A 136 4.35 8.58 30.60
CA ASN A 136 3.29 9.49 31.04
C ASN A 136 1.95 9.17 30.33
N THR A 137 1.17 8.26 30.90
CA THR A 137 -0.25 8.02 30.55
C THR A 137 -1.18 9.05 31.19
N SER A 138 -0.80 10.33 31.20
CA SER A 138 -1.74 11.43 31.42
C SER A 138 -2.32 11.82 30.06
N ARG A 139 -3.48 11.24 29.71
CA ARG A 139 -4.24 11.64 28.52
C ARG A 139 -4.66 13.10 28.71
N ARG A 140 -3.84 14.02 28.19
CA ARG A 140 -4.22 15.42 28.04
C ARG A 140 -5.57 15.45 27.31
N PRO A 141 -6.55 16.24 27.76
CA PRO A 141 -7.79 16.41 27.02
C PRO A 141 -7.44 16.81 25.60
N VAL A 142 -7.88 16.02 24.62
CA VAL A 142 -7.64 16.27 23.21
C VAL A 142 -8.30 17.62 22.92
N LYS A 143 -7.48 18.66 22.77
CA LYS A 143 -7.96 19.99 22.38
C LYS A 143 -8.72 19.78 21.06
N PRO A 144 -10.00 20.19 20.97
CA PRO A 144 -10.77 19.96 19.75
C PRO A 144 -10.00 20.57 18.58
N GLU A 145 -9.63 19.72 17.61
CA GLU A 145 -8.97 20.21 16.41
C GLU A 145 -9.94 21.20 15.73
N PRO A 146 -9.45 22.39 15.34
CA PRO A 146 -10.29 23.34 14.64
C PRO A 146 -10.85 22.66 13.40
N ALA A 147 -12.18 22.72 13.22
CA ALA A 147 -12.83 22.17 12.05
C ALA A 147 -12.17 22.78 10.80
N HIS A 148 -11.57 21.93 9.96
CA HIS A 148 -10.99 22.39 8.72
C HIS A 148 -12.07 23.06 7.88
N ALA A 149 -11.79 24.28 7.40
CA ALA A 149 -12.67 24.99 6.50
C ALA A 149 -12.94 24.09 5.27
N ARG A 150 -14.23 23.87 4.97
CA ARG A 150 -14.63 23.06 3.81
C ARG A 150 -14.18 23.75 2.53
N ASN A 151 -13.69 22.95 1.59
CA ASN A 151 -13.26 23.44 0.29
C ASN A 151 -14.47 23.46 -0.66
N PRO A 152 -14.93 24.65 -1.12
CA PRO A 152 -16.14 24.75 -1.92
C PRO A 152 -16.05 23.98 -3.24
N LEU A 153 -14.84 23.83 -3.81
CA LEU A 153 -14.63 23.06 -5.04
C LEU A 153 -14.79 21.55 -4.84
N PHE A 154 -14.46 21.08 -3.63
CA PHE A 154 -14.64 19.68 -3.28
C PHE A 154 -16.13 19.36 -3.10
N ASP A 155 -16.86 20.25 -2.43
CA ASP A 155 -18.30 20.12 -2.22
C ASP A 155 -19.07 20.18 -3.55
N ALA A 156 -18.72 21.10 -4.45
CA ALA A 156 -19.33 21.21 -5.78
C ALA A 156 -19.11 19.95 -6.65
N LEU A 157 -17.90 19.37 -6.59
CA LEU A 157 -17.60 18.13 -7.33
C LEU A 157 -18.36 16.92 -6.75
N ALA A 158 -18.49 16.85 -5.43
CA ALA A 158 -19.25 15.81 -4.75
C ALA A 158 -20.75 15.90 -5.09
N GLU A 159 -21.32 17.10 -4.99
CA GLU A 159 -22.72 17.37 -5.30
C GLU A 159 -23.02 17.09 -6.79
N ALA A 160 -22.12 17.48 -7.69
CA ALA A 160 -22.23 17.16 -9.11
C ALA A 160 -22.29 15.64 -9.37
N ALA A 161 -21.53 14.85 -8.60
CA ALA A 161 -21.56 13.39 -8.67
C ALA A 161 -22.74 12.74 -7.91
N GLY A 162 -23.65 13.55 -7.34
CA GLY A 162 -24.79 13.07 -6.54
C GLY A 162 -24.41 12.56 -5.15
N ILE A 163 -23.23 12.92 -4.63
CA ILE A 163 -22.76 12.52 -3.31
C ILE A 163 -22.91 13.71 -2.35
N LYS A 164 -23.58 13.51 -1.21
CA LYS A 164 -23.72 14.57 -0.20
C LYS A 164 -22.36 14.84 0.47
N PRO A 165 -21.87 16.10 0.52
CA PRO A 165 -20.57 16.41 1.10
C PRO A 165 -20.39 16.00 2.57
N CYS A 166 -21.47 15.96 3.36
CA CYS A 166 -21.43 15.55 4.76
C CYS A 166 -21.23 14.03 4.96
N GLU A 167 -21.57 13.20 3.97
CA GLU A 167 -21.46 11.74 4.01
C GLU A 167 -20.11 11.27 3.44
N LEU A 168 -19.27 12.21 3.00
CA LEU A 168 -18.09 11.95 2.20
C LEU A 168 -16.89 11.59 3.08
N VAL A 169 -16.85 10.33 3.50
CA VAL A 169 -15.76 9.76 4.32
C VAL A 169 -15.05 8.61 3.61
N GLY A 170 -13.73 8.49 3.80
CA GLY A 170 -12.96 7.34 3.32
C GLY A 170 -12.69 7.33 1.80
N PRO A 171 -12.93 6.22 1.08
CA PRO A 171 -12.55 6.08 -0.34
C PRO A 171 -13.19 7.12 -1.30
N PRO A 172 -14.50 7.46 -1.21
CA PRO A 172 -15.10 8.50 -2.06
C PRO A 172 -14.44 9.88 -1.90
N ALA A 173 -14.01 10.22 -0.68
CA ALA A 173 -13.28 11.46 -0.41
C ALA A 173 -11.94 11.53 -1.12
N ARG A 174 -11.22 10.41 -1.13
CA ARG A 174 -9.96 10.31 -1.88
C ARG A 174 -10.20 10.44 -3.39
N ALA A 175 -11.27 9.85 -3.91
CA ALA A 175 -11.61 9.95 -5.32
C ALA A 175 -11.90 11.41 -5.74
N CYS A 176 -12.69 12.14 -4.95
CA CYS A 176 -12.95 13.57 -5.19
C CYS A 176 -11.66 14.40 -5.13
N GLY A 177 -10.78 14.12 -4.16
CA GLY A 177 -9.49 14.82 -4.03
C GLY A 177 -8.58 14.62 -5.25
N VAL A 178 -8.46 13.39 -5.76
CA VAL A 178 -7.63 13.08 -6.93
C VAL A 178 -8.23 13.66 -8.22
N ALA A 179 -9.55 13.58 -8.38
CA ALA A 179 -10.26 14.19 -9.51
C ALA A 179 -10.07 15.72 -9.53
N LEU A 180 -10.20 16.38 -8.37
CA LEU A 180 -10.01 17.83 -8.25
C LEU A 180 -8.58 18.25 -8.57
N ALA A 181 -7.57 17.47 -8.15
CA ALA A 181 -6.18 17.73 -8.51
C ALA A 181 -5.96 17.64 -10.04
N SER A 182 -6.62 16.70 -10.71
CA SER A 182 -6.55 16.54 -12.17
C SER A 182 -7.24 17.70 -12.89
N ILE A 183 -8.39 18.16 -12.39
CA ILE A 183 -9.11 19.32 -12.93
C ILE A 183 -8.28 20.59 -12.78
N ARG A 184 -7.70 20.85 -11.60
CA ARG A 184 -6.83 22.02 -11.35
C ARG A 184 -5.59 22.04 -12.24
N LYS A 185 -5.06 20.86 -12.60
CA LYS A 185 -3.96 20.76 -13.55
C LYS A 185 -4.36 21.22 -14.96
N ALA A 186 -5.59 20.98 -15.38
CA ALA A 186 -6.11 21.41 -16.67
C ALA A 186 -6.64 22.85 -16.66
N THR A 187 -7.16 23.33 -15.54
CA THR A 187 -7.71 24.69 -15.37
C THR A 187 -7.45 25.17 -13.94
N PRO A 188 -6.36 25.92 -13.70
CA PRO A 188 -5.97 26.36 -12.36
C PRO A 188 -7.04 27.20 -11.65
N ASP A 189 -7.74 28.06 -12.40
CA ASP A 189 -8.76 28.99 -11.91
C ASP A 189 -10.17 28.41 -11.94
N VAL A 190 -10.31 27.11 -11.66
CA VAL A 190 -11.61 26.46 -11.65
C VAL A 190 -12.49 27.00 -10.52
N THR A 191 -13.72 27.39 -10.85
CA THR A 191 -14.75 27.82 -9.88
C THR A 191 -15.77 26.69 -9.63
N PRO A 192 -16.50 26.71 -8.50
CA PRO A 192 -17.57 25.74 -8.22
C PRO A 192 -18.64 25.69 -9.33
N GLU A 193 -19.02 26.84 -9.86
CA GLU A 193 -20.04 26.99 -10.90
C GLU A 193 -19.59 26.32 -12.21
N GLU A 194 -18.31 26.43 -12.53
CA GLU A 194 -17.73 25.78 -13.71
C GLU A 194 -17.77 24.24 -13.60
N ILE A 195 -17.57 23.69 -12.40
CA ILE A 195 -17.71 22.25 -12.15
C ILE A 195 -19.15 21.80 -12.43
N HIS A 196 -20.16 22.51 -11.90
CA HIS A 196 -21.56 22.19 -12.15
C HIS A 196 -21.95 22.32 -13.63
N ARG A 197 -21.50 23.39 -14.30
CA ARG A 197 -21.75 23.59 -15.74
C ARG A 197 -21.20 22.43 -16.58
N ARG A 198 -19.96 21.99 -16.32
CA ARG A 198 -19.36 20.86 -17.04
C ARG A 198 -19.99 19.53 -16.68
N ALA A 199 -20.41 19.33 -15.43
CA ALA A 199 -21.15 18.16 -15.00
C ALA A 199 -22.50 18.03 -15.74
N GLN A 200 -23.22 19.13 -15.93
CA GLN A 200 -24.44 19.15 -16.75
C GLN A 200 -24.16 18.83 -18.23
N ASN A 201 -23.08 19.37 -18.79
CA ASN A 201 -22.66 19.04 -20.16
C ASN A 201 -22.26 17.56 -20.30
N TYR A 202 -21.70 16.94 -19.26
CA TYR A 202 -21.32 15.52 -19.27
C TYR A 202 -22.50 14.62 -19.63
N ALA A 203 -23.68 14.85 -19.03
CA ALA A 203 -24.89 14.08 -19.33
C ALA A 203 -25.37 14.25 -20.79
N SER A 204 -25.01 15.34 -21.46
CA SER A 204 -25.32 15.53 -22.89
C SER A 204 -24.34 14.80 -23.81
N HIS A 205 -23.11 14.56 -23.36
CA HIS A 205 -22.06 13.93 -24.14
C HIS A 205 -21.99 12.41 -23.94
N PHE A 206 -22.29 11.93 -22.73
CA PHE A 206 -22.08 10.55 -22.34
C PHE A 206 -23.35 9.95 -21.69
N ASP A 207 -23.68 8.73 -22.09
CA ASP A 207 -24.74 7.92 -21.47
C ASP A 207 -24.12 7.04 -20.37
N ALA A 208 -23.54 7.70 -19.35
CA ALA A 208 -22.88 7.01 -18.25
C ALA A 208 -23.11 7.75 -16.94
N VAL A 209 -23.10 7.02 -15.82
CA VAL A 209 -23.20 7.62 -14.48
C VAL A 209 -22.03 8.57 -14.26
N LEU A 210 -22.34 9.80 -13.85
CA LEU A 210 -21.36 10.82 -13.56
C LEU A 210 -20.60 10.45 -12.28
N THR A 211 -19.30 10.17 -12.42
CA THR A 211 -18.38 9.98 -11.29
C THR A 211 -17.32 11.09 -11.29
N PRO A 212 -16.72 11.43 -10.14
CA PRO A 212 -15.69 12.47 -10.08
C PRO A 212 -14.53 12.24 -11.05
N PHE A 213 -14.09 10.98 -11.19
CA PHE A 213 -13.03 10.60 -12.13
C PHE A 213 -13.46 10.69 -13.59
N ALA A 214 -14.70 10.32 -13.91
CA ALA A 214 -15.20 10.41 -15.28
C ALA A 214 -15.28 11.89 -15.74
N LEU A 215 -15.73 12.78 -14.86
CA LEU A 215 -15.76 14.21 -15.13
C LEU A 215 -14.34 14.77 -15.33
N ALA A 216 -13.39 14.39 -14.48
CA ALA A 216 -12.00 14.82 -14.60
C ALA A 216 -11.34 14.34 -15.91
N ASN A 217 -11.59 13.09 -16.32
CA ASN A 217 -11.03 12.53 -17.56
C ASN A 217 -11.63 13.15 -18.83
N GLN A 218 -12.91 13.53 -18.78
CA GLN A 218 -13.60 14.16 -19.91
C GLN A 218 -13.68 15.70 -19.78
N TRP A 219 -12.89 16.30 -18.88
CA TRP A 219 -12.97 17.72 -18.52
C TRP A 219 -12.91 18.65 -19.73
N ALA A 220 -11.99 18.38 -20.67
CA ALA A 220 -11.84 19.17 -21.89
C ALA A 220 -13.05 19.07 -22.84
N LYS A 221 -13.68 17.90 -22.93
CA LYS A 221 -14.85 17.67 -23.82
C LYS A 221 -16.12 18.30 -23.26
N CYS A 222 -16.23 18.40 -21.95
CA CYS A 222 -17.37 19.02 -21.28
C CYS A 222 -17.34 20.56 -21.27
N HIS A 223 -16.35 21.20 -21.90
CA HIS A 223 -16.26 22.67 -21.97
C HIS A 223 -17.44 23.30 -22.73
N ALA A 224 -17.90 22.66 -23.81
CA ALA A 224 -19.02 23.11 -24.62
C ALA A 224 -20.21 22.16 -24.49
N ALA A 225 -21.43 22.71 -24.50
CA ALA A 225 -22.63 21.89 -24.63
C ALA A 225 -22.58 21.15 -25.97
N LYS A 226 -22.96 19.87 -25.99
CA LYS A 226 -23.12 19.14 -27.24
C LYS A 226 -24.15 19.91 -28.07
N GLU A 227 -23.77 20.38 -29.25
CA GLU A 227 -24.73 20.87 -30.23
C GLU A 227 -25.72 19.74 -30.46
N ARG A 228 -26.93 19.86 -29.87
CA ARG A 228 -28.00 18.92 -30.12
C ARG A 228 -28.28 19.09 -31.59
N GLY A 229 -27.69 18.22 -32.41
CA GLY A 229 -27.63 18.34 -33.87
C GLY A 229 -28.94 18.94 -34.32
N GLY A 230 -28.87 20.24 -34.63
CA GLY A 230 -30.07 21.02 -34.82
C GLY A 230 -30.87 20.24 -35.83
N ARG A 231 -32.08 19.81 -35.46
CA ARG A 231 -33.10 19.58 -36.48
C ARG A 231 -33.05 20.85 -37.28
N LYS A 232 -32.44 20.80 -38.48
CA LYS A 232 -32.47 21.92 -39.41
C LYS A 232 -33.96 22.17 -39.53
N LEU A 233 -34.46 23.22 -38.87
CA LEU A 233 -35.80 23.69 -39.08
C LEU A 233 -35.72 24.18 -40.52
N SER A 234 -35.99 23.27 -41.44
CA SER A 234 -36.09 23.51 -42.87
C SER A 234 -37.02 24.69 -42.98
N THR A 235 -36.43 25.85 -43.26
CA THR A 235 -37.10 27.12 -43.46
C THR A 235 -37.74 27.04 -44.85
N GLU A 236 -38.69 26.12 -45.01
CA GLU A 236 -39.31 25.75 -46.28
C GLU A 236 -40.83 25.85 -46.16
N PHE A 237 -41.31 26.92 -45.53
CA PHE A 237 -42.74 27.23 -45.47
C PHE A 237 -42.98 28.73 -45.67
N GLN A 238 -42.61 29.25 -46.85
CA GLN A 238 -43.11 30.55 -47.30
C GLN A 238 -43.03 30.76 -48.81
N LYS A 239 -43.79 29.95 -49.57
CA LYS A 239 -44.25 30.30 -50.94
C LYS A 239 -45.57 29.57 -51.24
N PHE A 240 -46.69 30.13 -50.80
CA PHE A 240 -48.01 29.99 -51.44
C PHE A 240 -48.82 31.25 -51.18
#